data_AF-A0A1I6Z692-F1
#
_entry.id   AF-A0A1I6Z692-F1
#
_cell.length_a   1.000
_cell.length_b   1.000
_cell.length_c   1.000
_cell.angle_alpha   90.00
_cell.angle_beta   90.00
_cell.angle_gamma   90.00
#
_symmetry.space_group_name_H-M   'P 1'
#
loop_
_entity.id
_entity.type
_entity.pdbx_description
1 polymer ?
#
loop_
_entity_poly.entity_id
_entity_poly.type
_entity_poly.pdbx_seq_one_letter_code
_entity_poly.pdbx_strand_id
1 'polypeptide(L)'
;MASYTHAKDEHLKRLRRIEGQIRGLQRMVEDDKYCIDILTQVSAATRALQSFSLGLLDEHLAGCVVDAAQKGGPEAEEKVREASEAIARLVRS
;
A
#
# COMPACT_ATOMS: atom_id res chain seq x y z
N MET A 1 19.78 -0.60 -3.24
CA MET A 1 19.62 -1.76 -2.33
C MET A 1 18.30 -1.60 -1.60
N ALA A 2 17.51 -2.67 -1.49
CA ALA A 2 16.12 -2.61 -1.03
C ALA A 2 16.02 -2.08 0.42
N SER A 3 15.58 -0.84 0.56
CA SER A 3 15.34 -0.19 1.85
C SER A 3 13.99 -0.64 2.41
N TYR A 4 13.93 -1.86 2.96
CA TYR A 4 12.75 -2.36 3.69
C TYR A 4 13.05 -2.69 5.15
N THR A 5 14.25 -2.39 5.63
CA THR A 5 14.80 -3.07 6.82
C THR A 5 14.20 -2.61 8.14
N HIS A 6 13.65 -1.38 8.22
CA HIS A 6 13.08 -0.86 9.48
C HIS A 6 11.57 -1.12 9.66
N ALA A 7 10.81 -1.36 8.59
CA ALA A 7 9.35 -1.48 8.65
C ALA A 7 8.79 -2.82 8.13
N LYS A 8 9.66 -3.74 7.68
CA LYS A 8 9.25 -5.05 7.14
C LYS A 8 8.23 -5.78 8.02
N ASP A 9 8.46 -5.84 9.32
CA ASP A 9 7.58 -6.55 10.24
C ASP A 9 6.21 -5.89 10.38
N GLU A 10 6.17 -4.55 10.36
CA GLU A 10 4.92 -3.78 10.38
C GLU A 10 4.13 -3.95 9.08
N HIS A 11 4.81 -3.93 7.93
CA HIS A 11 4.22 -4.25 6.62
C HIS A 11 3.62 -5.65 6.60
N LEU A 12 4.36 -6.65 7.07
CA LEU A 12 3.87 -8.02 7.17
C LEU A 12 2.68 -8.15 8.13
N LYS A 13 2.68 -7.45 9.28
CA LYS A 13 1.53 -7.42 10.19
C LYS A 13 0.29 -6.82 9.52
N ARG A 14 0.43 -5.71 8.78
CA ARG A 14 -0.67 -5.08 8.03
C ARG A 14 -1.22 -6.02 6.96
N LEU A 15 -0.36 -6.64 6.18
CA LEU A 15 -0.75 -7.60 5.14
C LEU A 15 -1.47 -8.82 5.73
N ARG A 16 -0.99 -9.39 6.84
CA ARG A 16 -1.68 -10.50 7.55
C ARG A 16 -3.08 -10.10 8.04
N ARG A 17 -3.26 -8.85 8.49
CA ARG A 17 -4.57 -8.33 8.88
C ARG A 17 -5.51 -8.22 7.68
N ILE A 18 -5.02 -7.68 6.56
CA ILE A 18 -5.77 -7.58 5.30
C ILE A 18 -6.18 -8.98 4.81
N GLU A 19 -5.27 -9.94 4.81
CA GLU A 19 -5.55 -11.33 4.48
C GLU A 19 -6.69 -11.91 5.34
N GLY A 20 -6.70 -11.60 6.64
CA GLY A 20 -7.81 -11.94 7.54
C GLY A 20 -9.14 -11.30 7.14
N GLN A 21 -9.14 -10.06 6.65
CA GLN A 21 -10.34 -9.40 6.12
C GLN A 21 -10.84 -10.09 4.86
N ILE A 22 -9.95 -10.49 3.94
CA ILE A 22 -10.31 -11.22 2.71
C ILE A 22 -10.92 -12.59 3.05
N ARG A 23 -10.32 -13.34 3.98
CA ARG A 23 -10.94 -14.58 4.48
C ARG A 23 -12.29 -14.35 5.15
N GLY A 24 -12.47 -13.20 5.81
CA GLY A 24 -13.76 -12.77 6.36
C GLY A 24 -14.81 -12.57 5.27
N LEU A 25 -14.46 -11.88 4.18
CA LEU A 25 -15.34 -11.69 3.04
C LEU A 25 -15.78 -13.01 2.40
N GLN A 26 -14.86 -13.97 2.25
CA GLN A 26 -15.19 -15.31 1.73
C GLN A 26 -16.28 -15.97 2.58
N ARG A 27 -16.12 -16.01 3.91
CA ARG A 27 -17.14 -16.55 4.82
C ARG A 27 -18.46 -15.79 4.75
N MET A 28 -18.43 -14.47 4.60
CA MET A 28 -19.66 -13.69 4.47
C MET A 28 -20.45 -14.05 3.20
N VAL A 29 -19.76 -14.37 2.10
CA VAL A 29 -20.39 -14.85 0.86
C VAL A 29 -20.91 -16.27 1.04
N GLU A 30 -20.12 -17.16 1.65
CA GLU A 30 -20.53 -18.55 1.94
C GLU A 30 -21.76 -18.62 2.86
N ASP A 31 -21.89 -17.68 3.79
CA ASP A 31 -23.00 -17.58 4.76
C ASP A 31 -24.20 -16.76 4.22
N ASP A 32 -24.21 -16.40 2.94
CA ASP A 32 -25.25 -15.56 2.31
C ASP A 32 -25.56 -14.26 3.10
N LYS A 33 -24.52 -13.59 3.62
CA LYS A 33 -24.68 -12.34 4.39
C LYS A 33 -25.26 -11.23 3.53
N TYR A 34 -25.93 -10.29 4.20
CA TYR A 34 -26.53 -9.14 3.55
C TYR A 34 -25.51 -8.33 2.74
N CYS A 35 -25.86 -8.00 1.50
CA CYS A 35 -24.94 -7.39 0.54
C CYS A 35 -24.30 -6.08 1.06
N ILE A 36 -25.04 -5.29 1.85
CA ILE A 36 -24.52 -4.03 2.40
C ILE A 36 -23.41 -4.26 3.43
N ASP A 37 -23.49 -5.34 4.21
CA ASP A 37 -22.45 -5.69 5.18
C ASP A 37 -21.18 -6.15 4.44
N ILE A 38 -21.34 -6.93 3.36
CA ILE A 38 -20.23 -7.34 2.50
C ILE A 38 -19.56 -6.10 1.89
N LEU A 39 -20.33 -5.16 1.33
CA LEU A 39 -19.79 -3.92 0.75
C LEU A 39 -19.08 -3.04 1.79
N THR A 40 -19.58 -3.02 3.02
CA THR A 40 -18.92 -2.35 4.15
C THR A 40 -17.56 -2.99 4.45
N GLN A 41 -17.51 -4.32 4.49
CA GLN A 41 -16.28 -5.06 4.74
C GLN A 41 -15.28 -4.94 3.57
N VAL A 42 -15.75 -4.91 2.33
CA VAL A 42 -14.91 -4.62 1.14
C VAL A 42 -14.28 -3.25 1.29
N SER A 43 -15.07 -2.24 1.64
CA SER A 43 -14.58 -0.87 1.85
C SER A 43 -13.50 -0.81 2.94
N ALA A 44 -13.67 -1.59 4.02
CA ALA A 44 -12.67 -1.69 5.09
C ALA A 44 -11.36 -2.36 4.63
N ALA A 45 -11.43 -3.40 3.79
CA ALA A 45 -10.25 -4.06 3.22
C ALA A 45 -9.52 -3.14 2.23
N THR A 46 -10.26 -2.42 1.37
CA THR A 46 -9.70 -1.45 0.42
C THR A 46 -8.96 -0.32 1.14
N ARG A 47 -9.56 0.25 2.20
CA ARG A 47 -8.90 1.29 3.01
C ARG A 47 -7.63 0.79 3.69
N ALA A 48 -7.62 -0.46 4.15
CA ALA A 48 -6.43 -1.06 4.74
C ALA A 48 -5.30 -1.23 3.71
N LEU A 49 -5.63 -1.66 2.48
CA LEU A 49 -4.70 -1.72 1.36
C LEU A 49 -4.17 -0.33 0.98
N GLN A 50 -5.03 0.69 0.88
CA GLN A 50 -4.61 2.07 0.61
C GLN A 50 -3.65 2.60 1.68
N SER A 51 -3.95 2.35 2.97
CA SER A 51 -3.06 2.73 4.07
C SER A 51 -1.69 2.03 4.00
N PHE A 52 -1.67 0.75 3.61
CA PHE A 52 -0.42 0.02 3.38
C PHE A 52 0.39 0.62 2.22
N SER A 53 -0.25 0.88 1.07
CA SER A 53 0.39 1.46 -0.10
C SER A 53 0.97 2.85 0.18
N LEU A 54 0.27 3.68 0.97
CA LEU A 54 0.79 4.98 1.41
C LEU A 54 2.03 4.85 2.31
N GLY A 55 2.07 3.86 3.20
CA GLY A 55 3.25 3.59 4.03
C GLY A 55 4.46 3.18 3.21
N LEU A 56 4.28 2.33 2.20
CA LEU A 56 5.36 1.97 1.26
C LEU A 56 5.85 3.16 0.45
N LEU A 57 4.94 4.03 0.02
CA LEU A 57 5.30 5.24 -0.71
C LEU A 57 6.14 6.18 0.16
N ASP A 58 5.76 6.38 1.42
CA ASP A 58 6.49 7.24 2.36
C ASP A 58 7.95 6.75 2.54
N GLU A 59 8.14 5.44 2.70
CA GLU A 59 9.48 4.84 2.75
C GLU A 59 10.28 5.02 1.45
N HIS A 60 9.63 4.89 0.29
CA HIS A 60 10.28 5.12 -1.00
C HIS A 60 10.71 6.57 -1.17
N LEU A 61 9.86 7.52 -0.77
CA LEU A 61 10.17 8.95 -0.79
C LEU A 61 11.34 9.26 0.14
N ALA A 62 11.27 8.81 1.40
CA ALA A 62 12.28 9.10 2.42
C ALA A 62 13.64 8.44 2.16
N GLY A 63 13.66 7.26 1.54
CA GLY A 63 14.90 6.55 1.20
C GLY A 63 15.36 6.88 -0.22
N CYS A 64 14.70 6.30 -1.21
CA CYS A 64 15.18 6.33 -2.59
C CYS A 64 15.16 7.73 -3.21
N VAL A 65 14.10 8.51 -3.00
CA VAL A 65 13.97 9.83 -3.63
C VAL A 65 14.86 10.86 -2.94
N VAL A 66 14.89 10.91 -1.61
CA VAL A 66 15.77 11.82 -0.86
C VAL A 66 17.25 11.50 -1.15
N ASP A 67 17.66 10.23 -1.14
CA ASP A 67 19.04 9.83 -1.43
C ASP A 67 19.44 10.22 -2.87
N ALA A 68 18.55 10.02 -3.84
CA ALA A 68 18.80 10.38 -5.23
C ALA A 68 18.85 11.91 -5.41
N ALA A 69 17.97 12.65 -4.73
CA ALA A 69 17.94 14.11 -4.77
C ALA A 69 19.24 14.74 -4.23
N GLN A 70 19.85 14.13 -3.20
CA GLN A 70 21.15 14.58 -2.67
C GLN A 70 22.30 14.37 -3.66
N LYS A 71 22.24 13.33 -4.51
CA LYS A 71 23.24 13.05 -5.55
C LYS A 71 23.04 13.89 -6.81
N GLY A 72 21.79 14.27 -7.09
CA GLY A 72 21.41 15.06 -8.26
C GLY A 72 21.53 14.31 -9.58
N GLY A 73 21.30 15.03 -10.69
CA GLY A 73 21.40 14.50 -12.04
C GLY A 73 20.23 13.60 -12.46
N PRO A 74 20.40 12.84 -13.57
CA PRO A 74 19.30 12.07 -14.18
C PRO A 74 18.65 11.03 -13.26
N GLU A 75 19.40 10.47 -12.32
CA GLU A 75 18.87 9.49 -11.35
C GLU A 75 17.82 10.13 -10.41
N ALA A 76 18.03 11.39 -10.00
CA ALA A 76 17.08 12.12 -9.18
C ALA A 76 15.76 12.36 -9.91
N GLU A 77 15.83 12.79 -11.17
CA GLU A 77 14.66 13.01 -12.03
C GLU A 77 13.88 11.71 -12.27
N GLU A 78 14.58 10.60 -12.50
CA GLU A 78 13.97 9.29 -12.68
C GLU A 78 13.21 8.83 -11.43
N LYS A 79 13.81 8.98 -10.24
CA LYS A 79 13.17 8.59 -8.98
C LYS A 79 11.95 9.44 -8.62
N VAL A 80 11.98 10.73 -8.90
CA VAL A 80 10.80 11.60 -8.72
C VAL A 80 9.68 11.21 -9.68
N ARG A 81 10.01 10.88 -10.94
CA ARG A 81 9.04 10.42 -11.93
C ARG A 81 8.39 9.09 -11.51
N GLU A 82 9.19 8.12 -11.08
CA GLU A 82 8.73 6.82 -10.59
C GLU A 82 7.70 6.99 -9.45
N ALA A 83 8.03 7.81 -8.44
CA ALA A 83 7.14 8.10 -7.33
C ALA A 83 5.84 8.79 -7.77
N SER A 84 5.93 9.78 -8.68
CA SER A 84 4.76 10.49 -9.20
C SER A 84 3.81 9.57 -9.97
N GLU A 85 4.35 8.65 -10.78
CA GLU A 85 3.55 7.65 -11.49
C GLU A 85 2.87 6.67 -10.53
N ALA A 86 3.56 6.25 -9.47
CA ALA A 86 2.99 5.38 -8.44
C ALA A 86 1.82 6.06 -7.71
N ILE A 87 1.98 7.32 -7.29
CA ILE A 87 0.92 8.13 -6.68
C ILE A 87 -0.28 8.23 -7.62
N ALA A 88 -0.04 8.52 -8.90
CA ALA A 88 -1.11 8.68 -9.87
C ALA A 88 -1.95 7.40 -10.03
N ARG A 89 -1.35 6.21 -9.94
CA ARG A 89 -2.08 4.92 -9.92
C ARG A 89 -2.93 4.77 -8.65
N LEU A 90 -2.39 5.16 -7.50
CA LEU A 90 -3.01 5.05 -6.19
C LEU A 90 -4.23 5.97 -6.00
N VAL A 91 -4.22 7.16 -6.61
CA VAL A 91 -5.34 8.11 -6.55
C VAL A 91 -6.50 7.70 -7.49
N ARG A 92 -6.21 6.90 -8.52
CA ARG A 92 -7.22 6.44 -9.48
C ARG A 92 -7.94 5.15 -9.05
N SER A 93 -7.46 4.48 -8.01
CA SER A 93 -8.02 3.23 -7.46
C SER A 93 -8.96 3.47 -6.30
#